data_AF-A0A1V4HMZ4-F1
#
_entry.id   AF-A0A1V4HMZ4-F1
#
_cell.length_a   1.000
_cell.length_b   1.000
_cell.length_c   1.000
_cell.angle_alpha   90.00
_cell.angle_beta   90.00
_cell.angle_gamma   90.00
#
_symmetry.space_group_name_H-M   'P 1'
#
loop_
_entity.id
_entity.type
_entity.pdbx_description
1 polymer ?
#
loop_
_entity_poly.entity_id
_entity_poly.type
_entity_poly.pdbx_seq_one_letter_code
_entity_poly.pdbx_strand_id
1 'polypeptide(L)'
;MKPLHTLKLVRAVALSAVLVSSISAFSPSVLAAESSSSASTHKQYLNDHFNVHLSSNLTKGDFINAVNSILKLKSSQSASKFTDVPKDSPYYQAAQALAEKGILTGTTLQGDAPLTELQAVFIALKAAGLKELAYTYKEDKVQTALDKVHIDYKSNASLNLQGAQELAAAIDTNLLPSDSFASFQLNAPADSRFAEELLGKVLSFQGLDKNYIGTTTDADIFAKVNQAWKTEDLITASELRAVFDDALKKNLVTGYNLKDARFDANFDKKLSLTYGHSDITHAIQLIGLLRSENIHAKVQLEPKTSAFIYLKEWGEPTQSDDYQVVQIENGNFIAYAKEYDIEFEFDNAEQKDQFQQVILQYAKKNSEDQSGLIYSSWWQPLYYSLTEIKDYQVIANNKISKGHYYAQSFSLSDKAAAVAEGIKKINPSLTVDSYKFWVNAPFYHYLLGDFK
;
A
#
# COMPACT_ATOMS: atom_id res chain seq x y z
N MET A 1 -53.37 3.21 -74.04
CA MET A 1 -52.05 3.83 -74.29
C MET A 1 -51.26 3.82 -72.99
N LYS A 2 -50.10 3.18 -73.02
CA LYS A 2 -49.00 3.22 -72.03
C LYS A 2 -48.40 4.65 -71.97
N PRO A 3 -47.47 5.01 -71.04
CA PRO A 3 -46.95 4.25 -69.89
C PRO A 3 -46.49 5.06 -68.62
N LEU A 4 -46.03 4.30 -67.58
CA LEU A 4 -44.86 4.50 -66.67
C LEU A 4 -44.84 5.76 -65.74
N HIS A 5 -44.44 5.72 -64.46
CA HIS A 5 -43.34 4.98 -63.84
C HIS A 5 -43.60 4.64 -62.36
N THR A 6 -43.09 3.46 -61.99
CA THR A 6 -42.99 2.84 -60.67
C THR A 6 -41.93 3.49 -59.78
N LEU A 7 -42.26 3.75 -58.51
CA LEU A 7 -41.29 4.09 -57.46
C LEU A 7 -40.46 2.86 -57.09
N LYS A 8 -39.13 2.99 -57.18
CA LYS A 8 -38.17 1.97 -56.77
C LYS A 8 -37.98 1.99 -55.25
N LEU A 9 -38.06 0.78 -54.70
CA LEU A 9 -37.60 0.35 -53.39
C LEU A 9 -36.07 0.55 -53.29
N VAL A 10 -35.58 1.33 -52.33
CA VAL A 10 -34.15 1.39 -52.01
C VAL A 10 -33.82 0.21 -51.09
N ARG A 11 -33.16 -0.80 -51.65
CA ARG A 11 -32.38 -1.80 -50.92
C ARG A 11 -31.00 -1.21 -50.65
N ALA A 12 -30.63 -1.00 -49.40
CA ALA A 12 -29.24 -0.85 -49.00
C ALA A 12 -28.73 -2.25 -48.60
N VAL A 13 -27.93 -2.86 -49.47
CA VAL A 13 -27.20 -4.10 -49.18
C VAL A 13 -25.76 -3.73 -48.87
N ALA A 14 -25.34 -4.22 -47.71
CA ALA A 14 -24.00 -4.39 -47.16
C ALA A 14 -22.78 -4.06 -48.05
N LEU A 15 -21.94 -3.17 -47.53
CA LEU A 15 -20.49 -3.25 -47.70
C LEU A 15 -19.84 -3.10 -46.32
N SER A 16 -19.70 -4.21 -45.60
CA SER A 16 -18.85 -4.29 -44.41
C SER A 16 -17.46 -4.74 -44.85
N ALA A 17 -16.56 -3.77 -44.99
CA ALA A 17 -15.13 -4.01 -45.05
C ALA A 17 -14.50 -3.11 -43.98
N VAL A 18 -14.47 -3.60 -42.73
CA VAL A 18 -13.65 -2.99 -41.68
C VAL A 18 -12.33 -3.73 -41.67
N LEU A 19 -11.28 -3.00 -42.01
CA LEU A 19 -9.89 -3.39 -41.93
C LEU A 19 -9.54 -3.81 -40.51
N VAL A 20 -9.14 -5.07 -40.36
CA VAL A 20 -8.39 -5.57 -39.21
C VAL A 20 -6.95 -5.14 -39.40
N SER A 21 -6.52 -4.10 -38.70
CA SER A 21 -5.09 -3.79 -38.52
C SER A 21 -4.89 -2.66 -37.50
N SER A 22 -4.71 -3.01 -36.23
CA SER A 22 -3.84 -2.31 -35.28
C SER A 22 -3.86 -3.07 -33.96
N ILE A 23 -3.27 -4.28 -33.97
CA ILE A 23 -2.64 -4.76 -32.75
C ILE A 23 -1.40 -3.89 -32.61
N SER A 24 -1.49 -2.85 -31.79
CA SER A 24 -0.30 -2.15 -31.32
C SER A 24 0.56 -3.19 -30.62
N ALA A 25 1.61 -3.65 -31.30
CA ALA A 25 2.68 -4.38 -30.68
C ALA A 25 3.22 -3.48 -29.57
N PHE A 26 3.07 -3.92 -28.32
CA PHE A 26 3.74 -3.28 -27.19
C PHE A 26 5.22 -3.16 -27.55
N SER A 27 5.71 -1.92 -27.63
CA SER A 27 7.11 -1.68 -27.94
C SER A 27 7.96 -2.22 -26.77
N PRO A 28 9.05 -2.95 -27.02
CA PRO A 28 9.95 -3.44 -25.96
C PRO A 28 10.49 -2.33 -25.05
N SER A 29 10.41 -1.07 -25.48
CA SER A 29 10.77 0.12 -24.72
C SER A 29 9.85 0.43 -23.53
N VAL A 30 8.59 -0.02 -23.54
CA VAL A 30 7.67 0.17 -22.39
C VAL A 30 7.97 -0.84 -21.28
N LEU A 31 8.23 -2.10 -21.64
CA LEU A 31 8.67 -3.14 -20.69
C LEU A 31 10.06 -2.84 -20.10
N ALA A 32 10.98 -2.27 -20.89
CA ALA A 32 12.30 -1.86 -20.41
C ALA A 32 12.26 -0.60 -19.49
N ALA A 33 11.24 0.26 -19.64
CA ALA A 33 11.02 1.39 -18.73
C ALA A 33 10.38 0.95 -17.40
N GLU A 34 9.51 -0.06 -17.42
CA GLU A 34 8.93 -0.67 -16.21
C GLU A 34 9.98 -1.43 -15.38
N SER A 35 10.91 -2.16 -15.99
CA SER A 35 11.92 -2.95 -15.25
C SER A 35 13.10 -2.13 -14.70
N SER A 36 13.44 -1.01 -15.36
CA SER A 36 14.43 -0.06 -14.80
C SER A 36 13.84 0.86 -13.73
N SER A 37 12.53 1.15 -13.79
CA SER A 37 11.80 1.87 -12.74
C SER A 37 11.47 1.00 -11.53
N SER A 38 11.19 -0.31 -11.69
CA SER A 38 10.85 -1.19 -10.55
C SER A 38 12.01 -1.38 -9.57
N ALA A 39 13.23 -1.63 -10.06
CA ALA A 39 14.38 -1.87 -9.19
C ALA A 39 14.82 -0.61 -8.42
N SER A 40 14.75 0.57 -9.06
CA SER A 40 14.99 1.84 -8.36
C SER A 40 13.90 2.16 -7.34
N THR A 41 12.65 1.74 -7.60
CA THR A 41 11.54 1.85 -6.64
C THR A 41 11.74 0.92 -5.43
N HIS A 42 12.15 -0.33 -5.61
CA HIS A 42 12.40 -1.26 -4.50
C HIS A 42 13.51 -0.77 -3.57
N LYS A 43 14.61 -0.23 -4.12
CA LYS A 43 15.70 0.35 -3.33
C LYS A 43 15.21 1.44 -2.39
N GLN A 44 14.46 2.41 -2.91
CA GLN A 44 13.95 3.51 -2.09
C GLN A 44 13.00 2.98 -1.00
N TYR A 45 12.10 2.08 -1.37
CA TYR A 45 11.15 1.49 -0.42
C TYR A 45 11.86 0.74 0.72
N LEU A 46 12.87 -0.08 0.39
CA LEU A 46 13.70 -0.79 1.37
C LEU A 46 14.44 0.15 2.33
N ASN A 47 14.96 1.26 1.82
CA ASN A 47 15.60 2.29 2.65
C ASN A 47 14.60 2.95 3.60
N ASP A 48 13.49 3.44 3.05
CA ASP A 48 12.54 4.30 3.77
C ASP A 48 11.73 3.51 4.82
N HIS A 49 11.45 2.22 4.57
CA HIS A 49 10.59 1.40 5.43
C HIS A 49 11.33 0.37 6.29
N PHE A 50 12.52 -0.07 5.86
CA PHE A 50 13.26 -1.15 6.52
C PHE A 50 14.72 -0.79 6.86
N ASN A 51 15.18 0.40 6.47
CA ASN A 51 16.57 0.83 6.64
C ASN A 51 17.58 -0.18 6.06
N VAL A 52 17.25 -0.79 4.92
CA VAL A 52 18.07 -1.79 4.23
C VAL A 52 18.88 -1.12 3.14
N HIS A 53 20.20 -1.01 3.33
CA HIS A 53 21.13 -0.44 2.35
C HIS A 53 22.08 -1.54 1.86
N LEU A 54 22.04 -1.86 0.57
CA LEU A 54 22.93 -2.88 -0.02
C LEU A 54 24.16 -2.24 -0.66
N SER A 55 25.35 -2.83 -0.40
CA SER A 55 26.60 -2.40 -1.01
C SER A 55 26.83 -3.05 -2.38
N SER A 56 27.80 -2.56 -3.15
CA SER A 56 28.17 -3.15 -4.44
C SER A 56 28.87 -4.51 -4.33
N ASN A 57 29.48 -4.83 -3.18
CA ASN A 57 30.16 -6.08 -2.92
C ASN A 57 29.34 -6.89 -1.90
N LEU A 58 28.19 -7.37 -2.34
CA LEU A 58 27.19 -7.97 -1.46
C LEU A 58 27.65 -9.35 -0.96
N THR A 59 27.74 -9.50 0.36
CA THR A 59 27.99 -10.80 0.98
C THR A 59 26.69 -11.54 1.26
N LYS A 60 26.77 -12.85 1.47
CA LYS A 60 25.61 -13.63 1.92
C LYS A 60 25.07 -13.13 3.27
N GLY A 61 25.96 -12.70 4.16
CA GLY A 61 25.65 -12.10 5.47
C GLY A 61 24.81 -10.83 5.35
N ASP A 62 25.18 -9.94 4.42
CA ASP A 62 24.42 -8.71 4.15
C ASP A 62 23.00 -9.00 3.69
N PHE A 63 22.84 -9.95 2.76
CA PHE A 63 21.53 -10.30 2.23
C PHE A 63 20.62 -10.95 3.27
N ILE A 64 21.14 -11.83 4.13
CA ILE A 64 20.31 -12.42 5.20
C ILE A 64 19.93 -11.39 6.26
N ASN A 65 20.80 -10.40 6.53
CA ASN A 65 20.45 -9.28 7.38
C ASN A 65 19.30 -8.46 6.76
N ALA A 66 19.38 -8.17 5.46
CA ALA A 66 18.31 -7.49 4.74
C ALA A 66 16.96 -8.25 4.80
N VAL A 67 16.98 -9.57 4.55
CA VAL A 67 15.80 -10.43 4.68
C VAL A 67 15.25 -10.41 6.11
N ASN A 68 16.11 -10.47 7.13
CA ASN A 68 15.66 -10.42 8.52
C ASN A 68 15.12 -9.05 8.93
N SER A 69 15.64 -7.96 8.38
CA SER A 69 15.10 -6.60 8.59
C SER A 69 13.67 -6.48 8.06
N ILE A 70 13.39 -7.10 6.90
CA ILE A 70 12.05 -7.16 6.31
C ILE A 70 11.11 -8.01 7.17
N LEU A 71 11.51 -9.24 7.48
CA LEU A 71 10.65 -10.21 8.18
C LEU A 71 10.56 -9.99 9.69
N LYS A 72 11.45 -9.16 10.27
CA LYS A 72 11.53 -8.82 11.70
C LYS A 72 11.54 -10.05 12.61
N LEU A 73 12.20 -11.13 12.17
CA LEU A 73 12.22 -12.38 12.90
C LEU A 73 13.13 -12.28 14.12
N LYS A 74 12.77 -13.04 15.16
CA LYS A 74 13.56 -13.21 16.38
C LYS A 74 13.79 -14.69 16.60
N SER A 75 14.99 -15.05 17.02
CA SER A 75 15.29 -16.42 17.43
C SER A 75 14.95 -16.62 18.91
N SER A 76 14.41 -17.79 19.23
CA SER A 76 14.23 -18.26 20.61
C SER A 76 15.41 -19.09 21.11
N GLN A 77 16.36 -19.43 20.23
CA GLN A 77 17.47 -20.35 20.54
C GLN A 77 18.71 -19.62 21.05
N SER A 78 19.33 -20.17 22.10
CA SER A 78 20.54 -19.62 22.71
C SER A 78 21.85 -20.13 22.08
N ALA A 79 21.79 -21.23 21.32
CA ALA A 79 22.96 -21.88 20.70
C ALA A 79 22.95 -21.67 19.18
N SER A 80 24.12 -21.39 18.61
CA SER A 80 24.26 -21.21 17.16
C SER A 80 24.07 -22.53 16.41
N LYS A 81 23.22 -22.54 15.38
CA LYS A 81 23.13 -23.66 14.43
C LYS A 81 24.36 -23.72 13.50
N PHE A 82 25.02 -22.59 13.28
CA PHE A 82 26.14 -22.47 12.35
C PHE A 82 27.48 -22.49 13.10
N THR A 83 28.37 -23.36 12.64
CA THR A 83 29.71 -23.58 13.21
C THR A 83 30.72 -22.48 12.87
N ASP A 84 30.44 -21.71 11.81
CA ASP A 84 31.29 -20.66 11.24
C ASP A 84 30.76 -19.24 11.49
N VAL A 85 29.72 -19.08 12.29
CA VAL A 85 29.14 -17.76 12.63
C VAL A 85 29.34 -17.48 14.12
N PRO A 86 30.37 -16.69 14.49
CA PRO A 86 30.63 -16.36 15.89
C PRO A 86 29.58 -15.38 16.43
N LYS A 87 29.41 -15.33 17.76
CA LYS A 87 28.34 -14.54 18.42
C LYS A 87 28.41 -13.04 18.18
N ASP A 88 29.60 -12.53 17.87
CA ASP A 88 29.89 -11.13 17.57
C ASP A 88 29.77 -10.79 16.07
N SER A 89 29.47 -11.77 15.22
CA SER A 89 29.23 -11.54 13.79
C SER A 89 28.04 -10.58 13.57
N PRO A 90 28.15 -9.63 12.61
CA PRO A 90 27.09 -8.66 12.33
C PRO A 90 25.80 -9.30 11.81
N TYR A 91 25.84 -10.56 11.37
CA TYR A 91 24.68 -11.32 10.90
C TYR A 91 24.30 -12.51 11.81
N TYR A 92 24.88 -12.61 13.02
CA TYR A 92 24.61 -13.71 13.94
C TYR A 92 23.11 -13.85 14.24
N GLN A 93 22.45 -12.74 14.62
CA GLN A 93 21.04 -12.76 15.01
C GLN A 93 20.12 -13.13 13.85
N ALA A 94 20.35 -12.53 12.67
CA ALA A 94 19.61 -12.84 11.46
C ALA A 94 19.79 -14.32 11.05
N ALA A 95 21.03 -14.83 11.10
CA ALA A 95 21.33 -16.21 10.78
C ALA A 95 20.54 -17.17 11.67
N GLN A 96 20.52 -16.96 13.00
CA GLN A 96 19.74 -17.82 13.90
C GLN A 96 18.24 -17.75 13.62
N ALA A 97 17.69 -16.53 13.49
CA ALA A 97 16.25 -16.34 13.29
C ALA A 97 15.77 -16.97 11.97
N LEU A 98 16.52 -16.79 10.88
CA LEU A 98 16.19 -17.36 9.58
C LEU A 98 16.40 -18.89 9.55
N ALA A 99 17.39 -19.41 10.28
CA ALA A 99 17.59 -20.84 10.42
C ALA A 99 16.47 -21.53 11.21
N GLU A 100 15.96 -20.89 12.27
CA GLU A 100 14.83 -21.35 13.07
C GLU A 100 13.53 -21.38 12.24
N LYS A 101 13.37 -20.44 11.30
CA LYS A 101 12.28 -20.44 10.33
C LYS A 101 12.49 -21.37 9.12
N GLY A 102 13.64 -22.05 9.05
CA GLY A 102 13.95 -22.96 7.95
C GLY A 102 14.25 -22.25 6.62
N ILE A 103 14.51 -20.94 6.64
CA ILE A 103 14.96 -20.16 5.48
C ILE A 103 16.43 -20.48 5.19
N LEU A 104 17.24 -20.64 6.24
CA LEU A 104 18.62 -21.08 6.14
C LEU A 104 18.77 -22.54 6.61
N THR A 105 19.53 -23.32 5.86
CA THR A 105 19.78 -24.75 6.11
C THR A 105 21.28 -25.03 6.22
N GLY A 106 21.64 -26.23 6.69
CA GLY A 106 23.03 -26.64 6.91
C GLY A 106 23.61 -26.25 8.28
N THR A 107 24.92 -26.50 8.43
CA THR A 107 25.71 -26.25 9.66
C THR A 107 26.81 -25.21 9.45
N THR A 108 26.95 -24.68 8.24
CA THR A 108 27.87 -23.60 7.87
C THR A 108 27.14 -22.57 7.03
N LEU A 109 27.34 -21.29 7.30
CA LEU A 109 26.69 -20.20 6.58
C LEU A 109 27.54 -19.66 5.43
N GLN A 110 28.85 -19.49 5.64
CA GLN A 110 29.77 -18.72 4.80
C GLN A 110 29.29 -17.27 4.61
N GLY A 111 28.99 -16.58 5.71
CA GLY A 111 28.37 -15.26 5.67
C GLY A 111 29.21 -14.19 4.97
N ASP A 112 30.54 -14.24 5.10
CA ASP A 112 31.44 -13.25 4.47
C ASP A 112 31.75 -13.57 2.99
N ALA A 113 31.27 -14.70 2.47
CA ALA A 113 31.46 -15.04 1.07
C ALA A 113 30.59 -14.15 0.17
N PRO A 114 31.04 -13.85 -1.07
CA PRO A 114 30.22 -13.17 -2.06
C PRO A 114 28.89 -13.91 -2.26
N LEU A 115 27.79 -13.17 -2.26
CA LEU A 115 26.47 -13.73 -2.55
C LEU A 115 26.40 -14.11 -4.03
N THR A 116 26.03 -15.35 -4.35
CA THR A 116 25.70 -15.72 -5.73
C THR A 116 24.23 -15.50 -6.03
N GLU A 117 23.87 -15.33 -7.30
CA GLU A 117 22.48 -15.18 -7.73
C GLU A 117 21.61 -16.37 -7.29
N LEU A 118 22.11 -17.61 -7.42
CA LEU A 118 21.40 -18.80 -6.97
C LEU A 118 21.13 -18.79 -5.46
N GLN A 119 22.12 -18.40 -4.66
CA GLN A 119 21.97 -18.31 -3.21
C GLN A 119 20.92 -17.26 -2.82
N ALA A 120 20.94 -16.11 -3.50
CA ALA A 120 19.95 -15.05 -3.29
C ALA A 120 18.53 -15.56 -3.60
N VAL A 121 18.34 -16.25 -4.73
CA VAL A 121 17.05 -16.84 -5.12
C VAL A 121 16.56 -17.87 -4.10
N PHE A 122 17.42 -18.77 -3.62
CA PHE A 122 17.02 -19.77 -2.62
C PHE A 122 16.58 -19.15 -1.30
N ILE A 123 17.31 -18.14 -0.82
CA ILE A 123 16.97 -17.43 0.41
C ILE A 123 15.65 -16.68 0.20
N ALA A 124 15.50 -15.95 -0.91
CA ALA A 124 14.30 -15.19 -1.24
C ALA A 124 13.07 -16.09 -1.38
N LEU A 125 13.18 -17.25 -2.04
CA LEU A 125 12.07 -18.20 -2.21
C LEU A 125 11.54 -18.69 -0.87
N LYS A 126 12.46 -19.07 0.03
CA LYS A 126 12.08 -19.54 1.36
C LYS A 126 11.52 -18.42 2.22
N ALA A 127 12.10 -17.22 2.12
CA ALA A 127 11.60 -16.02 2.79
C ALA A 127 10.21 -15.60 2.29
N ALA A 128 9.90 -15.85 1.02
CA ALA A 128 8.59 -15.62 0.40
C ALA A 128 7.54 -16.69 0.80
N GLY A 129 7.93 -17.75 1.53
CA GLY A 129 7.02 -18.82 1.95
C GLY A 129 6.71 -19.86 0.86
N LEU A 130 7.56 -19.97 -0.17
CA LEU A 130 7.31 -20.83 -1.34
C LEU A 130 8.00 -22.20 -1.28
N LYS A 131 8.62 -22.53 -0.14
CA LYS A 131 9.40 -23.77 0.03
C LYS A 131 8.56 -25.03 -0.20
N GLU A 132 7.40 -25.12 0.44
CA GLU A 132 6.50 -26.27 0.33
C GLU A 132 5.96 -26.41 -1.10
N LEU A 133 5.64 -25.30 -1.76
CA LEU A 133 5.26 -25.28 -3.17
C LEU A 133 6.37 -25.84 -4.05
N ALA A 134 7.62 -25.40 -3.85
CA ALA A 134 8.76 -25.87 -4.63
C ALA A 134 8.91 -27.39 -4.56
N TYR A 135 8.75 -27.97 -3.38
CA TYR A 135 8.91 -29.42 -3.20
C TYR A 135 7.76 -30.26 -3.76
N THR A 136 6.70 -29.63 -4.31
CA THR A 136 5.69 -30.33 -5.13
C THR A 136 6.13 -30.58 -6.57
N TYR A 137 7.21 -29.93 -7.03
CA TYR A 137 7.63 -29.98 -8.44
C TYR A 137 8.30 -31.32 -8.75
N LYS A 138 7.73 -32.05 -9.71
CA LYS A 138 8.34 -33.27 -10.29
C LYS A 138 9.41 -32.89 -11.32
N GLU A 139 10.28 -33.83 -11.67
CA GLU A 139 11.45 -33.57 -12.54
C GLU A 139 11.10 -32.95 -13.90
N ASP A 140 9.99 -33.37 -14.51
CA ASP A 140 9.50 -32.85 -15.79
C ASP A 140 9.07 -31.37 -15.68
N LYS A 141 8.34 -31.04 -14.60
CA LYS A 141 7.97 -29.66 -14.28
C LYS A 141 9.20 -28.80 -13.97
N VAL A 142 10.15 -29.35 -13.21
CA VAL A 142 11.44 -28.68 -12.93
C VAL A 142 12.14 -28.34 -14.25
N GLN A 143 12.32 -29.32 -15.14
CA GLN A 143 13.03 -29.08 -16.39
C GLN A 143 12.32 -28.04 -17.26
N THR A 144 10.99 -28.12 -17.37
CA THR A 144 10.18 -27.15 -18.13
C THR A 144 10.38 -25.71 -17.64
N ALA A 145 10.49 -25.50 -16.32
CA ALA A 145 10.75 -24.18 -15.76
C ALA A 145 12.21 -23.74 -16.01
N LEU A 146 13.19 -24.62 -15.79
CA LEU A 146 14.61 -24.31 -15.95
C LEU A 146 15.03 -24.06 -17.41
N ASP A 147 14.32 -24.64 -18.38
CA ASP A 147 14.52 -24.35 -19.80
C ASP A 147 14.35 -22.87 -20.13
N LYS A 148 13.51 -22.14 -19.38
CA LYS A 148 13.27 -20.69 -19.54
C LYS A 148 14.51 -19.84 -19.20
N VAL A 149 15.41 -20.37 -18.39
CA VAL A 149 16.69 -19.75 -18.01
C VAL A 149 17.89 -20.54 -18.56
N HIS A 150 17.64 -21.44 -19.52
CA HIS A 150 18.66 -22.24 -20.21
C HIS A 150 19.52 -23.10 -19.28
N ILE A 151 18.93 -23.65 -18.22
CA ILE A 151 19.62 -24.53 -17.27
C ILE A 151 19.11 -25.97 -17.41
N ASP A 152 20.03 -26.90 -17.64
CA ASP A 152 19.79 -28.34 -17.46
C ASP A 152 20.40 -28.78 -16.12
N TYR A 153 19.54 -29.10 -15.14
CA TYR A 153 20.04 -29.48 -13.82
C TYR A 153 20.63 -30.89 -13.78
N LYS A 154 20.26 -31.77 -14.72
CA LYS A 154 20.77 -33.16 -14.74
C LYS A 154 22.23 -33.22 -15.14
N SER A 155 22.69 -32.26 -15.96
CA SER A 155 24.09 -32.12 -16.35
C SER A 155 24.87 -31.13 -15.47
N ASN A 156 24.23 -30.49 -14.48
CA ASN A 156 24.86 -29.47 -13.65
C ASN A 156 25.20 -29.97 -12.23
N ALA A 157 26.49 -30.13 -11.95
CA ALA A 157 26.97 -30.58 -10.64
C ALA A 157 26.68 -29.59 -9.48
N SER A 158 26.34 -28.34 -9.77
CA SER A 158 26.05 -27.30 -8.77
C SER A 158 24.60 -27.32 -8.28
N LEU A 159 23.71 -28.09 -8.91
CA LEU A 159 22.29 -28.09 -8.62
C LEU A 159 21.77 -29.52 -8.37
N ASN A 160 21.49 -29.84 -7.12
CA ASN A 160 20.76 -31.06 -6.79
C ASN A 160 19.26 -30.89 -7.10
N LEU A 161 18.49 -31.98 -7.08
CA LEU A 161 17.05 -31.93 -7.37
C LEU A 161 16.30 -30.93 -6.49
N GLN A 162 16.64 -30.84 -5.21
CA GLN A 162 15.98 -29.91 -4.28
C GLN A 162 16.24 -28.44 -4.66
N GLY A 163 17.48 -28.09 -5.00
CA GLY A 163 17.82 -26.77 -5.50
C GLY A 163 17.16 -26.48 -6.85
N ALA A 164 17.04 -27.49 -7.71
CA ALA A 164 16.36 -27.37 -9.00
C ALA A 164 14.86 -27.10 -8.83
N GLN A 165 14.22 -27.75 -7.85
CA GLN A 165 12.83 -27.48 -7.46
C GLN A 165 12.64 -26.05 -6.94
N GLU A 166 13.54 -25.58 -6.08
CA GLU A 166 13.51 -24.21 -5.53
C GLU A 166 13.64 -23.16 -6.63
N LEU A 167 14.59 -23.32 -7.55
CA LEU A 167 14.77 -22.41 -8.68
C LEU A 167 13.58 -22.46 -9.65
N ALA A 168 13.07 -23.66 -9.96
CA ALA A 168 11.90 -23.83 -10.83
C ALA A 168 10.65 -23.12 -10.27
N ALA A 169 10.42 -23.22 -8.96
CA ALA A 169 9.32 -22.50 -8.31
C ALA A 169 9.53 -20.99 -8.33
N ALA A 170 10.76 -20.50 -8.13
CA ALA A 170 11.05 -19.07 -8.23
C ALA A 170 10.75 -18.51 -9.62
N ILE A 171 11.06 -19.26 -10.68
CA ILE A 171 10.77 -18.91 -12.08
C ILE A 171 9.25 -18.88 -12.34
N ASP A 172 8.54 -19.95 -11.99
CA ASP A 172 7.11 -20.07 -12.29
C ASP A 172 6.23 -19.11 -11.48
N THR A 173 6.68 -18.72 -10.29
CA THR A 173 5.99 -17.73 -9.44
C THR A 173 6.39 -16.29 -9.75
N ASN A 174 7.30 -16.08 -10.72
CA ASN A 174 7.88 -14.78 -11.05
C ASN A 174 8.57 -14.09 -9.85
N LEU A 175 9.02 -14.88 -8.86
CA LEU A 175 9.93 -14.42 -7.82
C LEU A 175 11.30 -14.10 -8.45
N LEU A 176 11.78 -14.95 -9.37
CA LEU A 176 12.81 -14.56 -10.32
C LEU A 176 12.09 -13.90 -11.51
N PRO A 177 12.21 -12.59 -11.74
CA PRO A 177 11.48 -11.92 -12.80
C PRO A 177 11.92 -12.40 -14.18
N SER A 178 10.97 -12.49 -15.12
CA SER A 178 11.25 -12.88 -16.52
C SER A 178 12.35 -12.07 -17.19
N ASP A 179 12.45 -10.79 -16.86
CA ASP A 179 13.44 -9.88 -17.45
C ASP A 179 14.88 -10.22 -17.00
N SER A 180 15.03 -10.98 -15.93
CA SER A 180 16.34 -11.48 -15.46
C SER A 180 16.74 -12.80 -16.12
N PHE A 181 15.85 -13.48 -16.85
CA PHE A 181 16.11 -14.85 -17.33
C PHE A 181 17.31 -14.94 -18.27
N ALA A 182 17.49 -13.95 -19.15
CA ALA A 182 18.58 -13.96 -20.13
C ALA A 182 19.96 -13.71 -19.50
N SER A 183 20.02 -13.02 -18.36
CA SER A 183 21.27 -12.68 -17.67
C SER A 183 21.59 -13.58 -16.47
N PHE A 184 20.60 -14.31 -15.96
CA PHE A 184 20.72 -15.12 -14.75
C PHE A 184 21.77 -16.24 -14.90
N GLN A 185 22.66 -16.35 -13.92
CA GLN A 185 23.74 -17.33 -13.89
C GLN A 185 23.96 -17.83 -12.45
N LEU A 186 23.88 -19.15 -12.26
CA LEU A 186 23.90 -19.79 -10.94
C LEU A 186 25.03 -19.33 -10.00
N ASN A 187 26.25 -19.16 -10.55
CA ASN A 187 27.46 -18.86 -9.80
C ASN A 187 27.95 -17.41 -9.99
N ALA A 188 27.22 -16.59 -10.75
CA ALA A 188 27.55 -15.17 -10.87
C ALA A 188 27.30 -14.46 -9.53
N PRO A 189 28.11 -13.44 -9.19
CA PRO A 189 27.85 -12.62 -8.02
C PRO A 189 26.53 -11.86 -8.20
N ALA A 190 25.67 -11.90 -7.18
CA ALA A 190 24.47 -11.09 -7.13
C ALA A 190 24.84 -9.63 -6.85
N ASP A 191 24.51 -8.74 -7.77
CA ASP A 191 24.65 -7.31 -7.54
C ASP A 191 23.52 -6.75 -6.66
N SER A 192 23.67 -5.50 -6.21
CA SER A 192 22.68 -4.86 -5.34
C SER A 192 21.31 -4.74 -6.00
N ARG A 193 21.25 -4.55 -7.33
CA ARG A 193 20.00 -4.37 -8.06
C ARG A 193 19.21 -5.68 -8.09
N PHE A 194 19.88 -6.79 -8.40
CA PHE A 194 19.27 -8.11 -8.38
C PHE A 194 18.77 -8.47 -6.98
N ALA A 195 19.58 -8.18 -5.95
CA ALA A 195 19.19 -8.41 -4.56
C ALA A 195 18.00 -7.52 -4.12
N GLU A 196 18.00 -6.23 -4.46
CA GLU A 196 16.89 -5.30 -4.20
C GLU A 196 15.59 -5.78 -4.85
N GLU A 197 15.64 -6.27 -6.10
CA GLU A 197 14.48 -6.82 -6.80
C GLU A 197 13.94 -8.07 -6.10
N LEU A 198 14.79 -9.01 -5.71
CA LEU A 198 14.37 -10.20 -4.96
C LEU A 198 13.77 -9.85 -3.59
N LEU A 199 14.34 -8.88 -2.88
CA LEU A 199 13.78 -8.38 -1.61
C LEU A 199 12.42 -7.71 -1.83
N GLY A 200 12.25 -6.96 -2.92
CA GLY A 200 10.96 -6.43 -3.37
C GLY A 200 9.93 -7.54 -3.59
N LYS A 201 10.31 -8.63 -4.25
CA LYS A 201 9.43 -9.80 -4.38
C LYS A 201 9.09 -10.44 -3.03
N VAL A 202 10.07 -10.59 -2.13
CA VAL A 202 9.80 -11.09 -0.76
C VAL A 202 8.78 -10.20 -0.05
N LEU A 203 8.91 -8.88 -0.13
CA LEU A 203 7.92 -7.95 0.44
C LEU A 203 6.52 -8.19 -0.13
N SER A 204 6.40 -8.29 -1.45
CA SER A 204 5.12 -8.54 -2.13
C SER A 204 4.47 -9.86 -1.68
N PHE A 205 5.23 -10.96 -1.67
CA PHE A 205 4.71 -12.28 -1.22
C PHE A 205 4.32 -12.30 0.26
N GLN A 206 4.95 -11.46 1.08
CA GLN A 206 4.64 -11.36 2.51
C GLN A 206 3.56 -10.32 2.83
N GLY A 207 3.04 -9.60 1.83
CA GLY A 207 2.08 -8.51 2.04
C GLY A 207 2.69 -7.32 2.80
N LEU A 208 4.00 -7.12 2.67
CA LEU A 208 4.78 -6.08 3.34
C LEU A 208 5.22 -4.95 2.39
N ASP A 209 4.84 -5.03 1.12
CA ASP A 209 5.06 -3.97 0.13
C ASP A 209 3.94 -2.90 0.22
N LYS A 210 3.89 -1.97 -0.74
CA LYS A 210 2.77 -1.06 -0.95
C LYS A 210 1.45 -1.83 -1.00
N ASN A 211 0.48 -1.37 -0.21
CA ASN A 211 -0.85 -1.96 -0.11
C ASN A 211 -1.84 -1.09 -0.89
N TYR A 212 -2.39 -1.63 -1.97
CA TYR A 212 -3.37 -0.93 -2.79
C TYR A 212 -4.32 -1.90 -3.48
N ILE A 213 -5.58 -1.50 -3.60
CA ILE A 213 -6.63 -2.31 -4.24
C ILE A 213 -6.56 -2.24 -5.77
N GLY A 214 -5.95 -1.20 -6.34
CA GLY A 214 -5.74 -1.09 -7.78
C GLY A 214 -5.27 0.30 -8.19
N THR A 215 -5.40 0.62 -9.47
CA THR A 215 -5.06 1.94 -10.01
C THR A 215 -6.28 2.69 -10.52
N THR A 216 -6.17 4.01 -10.70
CA THR A 216 -7.23 4.82 -11.31
C THR A 216 -7.58 4.37 -12.73
N THR A 217 -6.70 3.63 -13.43
CA THR A 217 -6.91 3.15 -14.80
C THR A 217 -7.38 1.69 -14.88
N ASP A 218 -7.32 0.92 -13.80
CA ASP A 218 -7.77 -0.48 -13.82
C ASP A 218 -9.25 -0.56 -14.23
N ALA A 219 -9.58 -1.52 -15.10
CA ALA A 219 -10.94 -1.71 -15.57
C ALA A 219 -11.92 -2.09 -14.43
N ASP A 220 -11.40 -2.73 -13.38
CA ASP A 220 -12.17 -3.27 -12.26
C ASP A 220 -12.07 -2.45 -10.96
N ILE A 221 -11.38 -1.31 -10.95
CA ILE A 221 -11.16 -0.51 -9.73
C ILE A 221 -12.46 -0.17 -9.00
N PHE A 222 -13.51 0.21 -9.72
CA PHE A 222 -14.79 0.58 -9.12
C PHE A 222 -15.45 -0.59 -8.39
N ALA A 223 -15.31 -1.82 -8.91
CA ALA A 223 -15.82 -3.01 -8.25
C ALA A 223 -15.01 -3.31 -6.97
N LYS A 224 -13.68 -3.17 -7.03
CA LYS A 224 -12.78 -3.38 -5.88
C LYS A 224 -13.05 -2.40 -4.74
N VAL A 225 -13.21 -1.11 -5.05
CA VAL A 225 -13.55 -0.06 -4.05
C VAL A 225 -14.89 -0.34 -3.38
N ASN A 226 -15.91 -0.70 -4.16
CA ASN A 226 -17.21 -1.09 -3.61
C ASN A 226 -17.12 -2.33 -2.72
N GLN A 227 -16.36 -3.33 -3.14
CA GLN A 227 -16.19 -4.55 -2.37
C GLN A 227 -15.49 -4.27 -1.05
N ALA A 228 -14.40 -3.50 -1.07
CA ALA A 228 -13.70 -3.07 0.14
C ALA A 228 -14.66 -2.33 1.09
N TRP A 229 -15.41 -1.34 0.62
CA TRP A 229 -16.36 -0.61 1.48
C TRP A 229 -17.43 -1.49 2.13
N LYS A 230 -17.94 -2.49 1.39
CA LYS A 230 -19.02 -3.38 1.87
C LYS A 230 -18.56 -4.42 2.89
N THR A 231 -17.27 -4.73 2.95
CA THR A 231 -16.73 -5.72 3.88
C THR A 231 -16.26 -5.14 5.20
N GLU A 232 -16.20 -3.82 5.31
CA GLU A 232 -15.74 -3.14 6.53
C GLU A 232 -16.92 -2.75 7.42
N ASP A 233 -16.77 -2.97 8.72
CA ASP A 233 -17.70 -2.53 9.75
C ASP A 233 -17.11 -1.33 10.52
N LEU A 234 -17.88 -0.78 11.47
CA LEU A 234 -17.34 0.18 12.42
C LEU A 234 -16.15 -0.40 13.20
N ILE A 235 -15.03 0.31 13.14
CA ILE A 235 -13.83 0.00 13.93
C ILE A 235 -14.12 0.41 15.37
N THR A 236 -14.18 -0.58 16.27
CA THR A 236 -14.52 -0.35 17.67
C THR A 236 -13.31 -0.03 18.54
N ALA A 237 -12.21 -0.77 18.37
CA ALA A 237 -10.95 -0.65 19.11
C ALA A 237 -11.14 -0.21 20.58
N SER A 238 -11.88 -1.00 21.36
CA SER A 238 -12.53 -0.58 22.62
C SER A 238 -11.63 0.16 23.62
N GLU A 239 -10.38 -0.28 23.79
CA GLU A 239 -9.41 0.40 24.68
C GLU A 239 -9.08 1.82 24.20
N LEU A 240 -8.80 1.98 22.91
CA LEU A 240 -8.48 3.28 22.32
C LEU A 240 -9.72 4.18 22.29
N ARG A 241 -10.87 3.60 21.94
CA ARG A 241 -12.17 4.31 21.97
C ARG A 241 -12.47 4.86 23.34
N ALA A 242 -12.33 4.08 24.41
CA ALA A 242 -12.61 4.55 25.76
C ALA A 242 -11.75 5.77 26.17
N VAL A 243 -10.47 5.78 25.79
CA VAL A 243 -9.55 6.90 26.07
C VAL A 243 -9.95 8.16 25.30
N PHE A 244 -10.29 8.02 24.02
CA PHE A 244 -10.65 9.15 23.19
C PHE A 244 -12.08 9.66 23.42
N ASP A 245 -13.02 8.79 23.81
CA ASP A 245 -14.34 9.19 24.30
C ASP A 245 -14.19 10.07 25.55
N ASP A 246 -13.29 9.73 26.47
CA ASP A 246 -12.99 10.56 27.65
C ASP A 246 -12.30 11.87 27.26
N ALA A 247 -11.40 11.85 26.27
CA ALA A 247 -10.79 13.07 25.73
C ALA A 247 -11.83 14.02 25.10
N LEU A 248 -12.78 13.46 24.35
CA LEU A 248 -13.88 14.19 23.73
C LEU A 248 -14.83 14.78 24.79
N LYS A 249 -15.21 14.00 25.80
CA LYS A 249 -16.03 14.46 26.95
C LYS A 249 -15.39 15.63 27.71
N LYS A 250 -14.06 15.66 27.77
CA LYS A 250 -13.26 16.72 28.42
C LYS A 250 -12.95 17.90 27.51
N ASN A 251 -13.48 17.92 26.28
CA ASN A 251 -13.19 18.92 25.25
C ASN A 251 -11.68 19.07 24.96
N LEU A 252 -10.91 17.99 25.14
CA LEU A 252 -9.49 17.97 24.77
C LEU A 252 -9.31 17.87 23.26
N VAL A 253 -10.26 17.21 22.59
CA VAL A 253 -10.35 17.07 21.13
C VAL A 253 -11.77 17.39 20.69
N THR A 254 -11.95 17.78 19.42
CA THR A 254 -13.28 17.99 18.80
C THR A 254 -13.82 16.75 18.11
N GLY A 255 -12.92 15.80 17.80
CA GLY A 255 -13.22 14.50 17.24
C GLY A 255 -11.96 13.66 17.12
N TYR A 256 -12.13 12.39 16.79
CA TYR A 256 -11.03 11.46 16.56
C TYR A 256 -11.44 10.36 15.59
N ASN A 257 -10.44 9.71 15.00
CA ASN A 257 -10.64 8.59 14.09
C ASN A 257 -10.03 7.32 14.69
N LEU A 258 -10.71 6.20 14.55
CA LEU A 258 -10.18 4.86 14.76
C LEU A 258 -9.87 4.24 13.41
N LYS A 259 -8.66 3.67 13.26
CA LYS A 259 -8.16 3.07 12.03
C LYS A 259 -7.43 1.76 12.32
N ASP A 260 -7.27 0.96 11.28
CA ASP A 260 -6.57 -0.32 11.31
C ASP A 260 -5.35 -0.24 10.39
N ALA A 261 -4.16 -0.34 10.97
CA ALA A 261 -2.88 -0.20 10.28
C ALA A 261 -2.60 -1.31 9.27
N ARG A 262 -3.40 -2.40 9.25
CA ARG A 262 -3.31 -3.42 8.18
C ARG A 262 -3.77 -2.88 6.83
N PHE A 263 -4.51 -1.76 6.81
CA PHE A 263 -4.92 -1.09 5.58
C PHE A 263 -3.98 0.02 5.14
N ASP A 264 -3.01 0.42 5.97
CA ASP A 264 -2.06 1.50 5.67
C ASP A 264 -1.42 1.26 4.28
N ALA A 265 -1.53 2.23 3.38
CA ALA A 265 -1.15 2.06 1.97
C ALA A 265 0.37 1.84 1.75
N ASN A 266 1.19 2.27 2.70
CA ASN A 266 2.65 2.28 2.62
C ASN A 266 3.20 2.98 1.37
N PHE A 267 2.48 3.97 0.84
CA PHE A 267 2.90 4.72 -0.33
C PHE A 267 4.09 5.65 -0.07
N ASP A 268 4.79 6.02 -1.14
CA ASP A 268 5.81 7.07 -1.09
C ASP A 268 5.14 8.41 -0.72
N LYS A 269 5.48 8.91 0.46
CA LYS A 269 4.95 10.16 1.02
C LYS A 269 5.16 11.38 0.13
N LYS A 270 6.18 11.37 -0.74
CA LYS A 270 6.43 12.45 -1.71
C LYS A 270 5.43 12.43 -2.84
N LEU A 271 4.92 11.26 -3.19
CA LEU A 271 3.99 11.05 -4.30
C LEU A 271 2.56 10.76 -3.83
N SER A 272 2.29 10.81 -2.52
CA SER A 272 0.96 10.46 -2.00
C SER A 272 0.19 11.59 -1.32
N LEU A 273 -1.13 11.39 -1.28
CA LEU A 273 -2.11 12.25 -0.63
C LEU A 273 -3.29 11.40 -0.11
N THR A 274 -3.84 11.79 1.03
CA THR A 274 -5.00 11.15 1.65
C THR A 274 -6.24 12.04 1.53
N TYR A 275 -7.38 11.51 1.10
CA TYR A 275 -8.67 12.21 1.02
C TYR A 275 -9.69 11.53 1.93
N GLY A 276 -10.27 12.28 2.89
CA GLY A 276 -11.21 11.74 3.87
C GLY A 276 -12.67 12.05 3.50
N HIS A 277 -13.55 11.03 3.55
CA HIS A 277 -14.99 11.20 3.32
C HIS A 277 -15.81 10.04 3.90
N SER A 278 -17.13 10.19 3.96
CA SER A 278 -18.10 9.19 4.45
C SER A 278 -18.98 8.53 3.37
N ASP A 279 -18.77 8.85 2.09
CA ASP A 279 -19.71 8.50 1.02
C ASP A 279 -18.99 7.75 -0.09
N ILE A 280 -19.30 6.46 -0.24
CA ILE A 280 -18.60 5.62 -1.21
C ILE A 280 -18.92 6.02 -2.65
N THR A 281 -20.08 6.61 -2.92
CA THR A 281 -20.42 7.14 -4.26
C THR A 281 -19.49 8.30 -4.60
N HIS A 282 -19.14 9.14 -3.63
CA HIS A 282 -18.15 10.20 -3.81
C HIS A 282 -16.77 9.63 -4.19
N ALA A 283 -16.27 8.60 -3.49
CA ALA A 283 -14.98 7.99 -3.80
C ALA A 283 -14.96 7.40 -5.23
N ILE A 284 -16.02 6.70 -5.62
CA ILE A 284 -16.15 6.14 -6.98
C ILE A 284 -16.08 7.25 -8.03
N GLN A 285 -16.81 8.35 -7.82
CA GLN A 285 -16.80 9.48 -8.74
C GLN A 285 -15.47 10.24 -8.72
N LEU A 286 -14.81 10.34 -7.57
CA LEU A 286 -13.49 10.95 -7.46
C LEU A 286 -12.44 10.15 -8.27
N ILE A 287 -12.44 8.82 -8.17
CA ILE A 287 -11.56 7.99 -9.01
C ILE A 287 -11.88 8.16 -10.50
N GLY A 288 -13.18 8.19 -10.84
CA GLY A 288 -13.61 8.43 -12.22
C GLY A 288 -13.20 9.80 -12.76
N LEU A 289 -13.21 10.82 -11.89
CA LEU A 289 -12.76 12.18 -12.18
C LEU A 289 -11.24 12.23 -12.39
N LEU A 290 -10.45 11.64 -11.50
CA LEU A 290 -8.98 11.56 -11.70
C LEU A 290 -8.66 10.87 -13.03
N ARG A 291 -9.38 9.78 -13.35
CA ARG A 291 -9.25 9.10 -14.64
C ARG A 291 -9.59 10.01 -15.82
N SER A 292 -10.68 10.81 -15.75
CA SER A 292 -11.07 11.69 -16.87
C SER A 292 -10.07 12.83 -17.10
N GLU A 293 -9.40 13.28 -16.03
CA GLU A 293 -8.36 14.31 -16.08
C GLU A 293 -6.96 13.74 -16.42
N ASN A 294 -6.87 12.45 -16.79
CA ASN A 294 -5.61 11.73 -17.06
C ASN A 294 -4.62 11.76 -15.88
N ILE A 295 -5.15 11.71 -14.65
CA ILE A 295 -4.37 11.58 -13.42
C ILE A 295 -4.29 10.10 -13.04
N HIS A 296 -3.06 9.59 -13.05
CA HIS A 296 -2.75 8.19 -12.81
C HIS A 296 -2.29 8.02 -11.36
N ALA A 297 -2.96 7.13 -10.63
CA ALA A 297 -2.58 6.85 -9.25
C ALA A 297 -2.91 5.42 -8.85
N LYS A 298 -2.10 4.87 -7.94
CA LYS A 298 -2.52 3.74 -7.11
C LYS A 298 -3.60 4.22 -6.14
N VAL A 299 -4.52 3.34 -5.80
CA VAL A 299 -5.70 3.62 -4.98
C VAL A 299 -5.75 2.63 -3.83
N GLN A 300 -5.82 3.15 -2.61
CA GLN A 300 -6.06 2.35 -1.41
C GLN A 300 -7.20 2.95 -0.59
N LEU A 301 -8.17 2.13 -0.20
CA LEU A 301 -9.27 2.53 0.67
C LEU A 301 -8.95 2.05 2.09
N GLU A 302 -8.81 3.00 3.02
CA GLU A 302 -8.57 2.74 4.43
C GLU A 302 -9.85 3.01 5.24
N PRO A 303 -10.49 1.98 5.81
CA PRO A 303 -11.67 2.18 6.64
C PRO A 303 -11.32 2.97 7.89
N LYS A 304 -12.23 3.85 8.30
CA LYS A 304 -12.12 4.56 9.58
C LYS A 304 -13.48 4.67 10.25
N THR A 305 -13.44 4.76 11.57
CA THR A 305 -14.59 5.22 12.35
C THR A 305 -14.27 6.59 12.91
N SER A 306 -15.03 7.59 12.46
CA SER A 306 -14.94 8.96 12.95
C SER A 306 -15.89 9.14 14.12
N ALA A 307 -15.40 9.73 15.20
CA ALA A 307 -16.16 9.99 16.41
C ALA A 307 -16.13 11.48 16.77
N PHE A 308 -17.31 12.05 17.01
CA PHE A 308 -17.48 13.48 17.27
C PHE A 308 -18.72 13.76 18.13
N ILE A 309 -18.77 14.94 18.75
CA ILE A 309 -19.95 15.37 19.51
C ILE A 309 -21.12 15.57 18.53
N TYR A 310 -22.21 14.83 18.77
CA TYR A 310 -23.45 15.00 18.04
C TYR A 310 -24.30 16.07 18.70
N LEU A 311 -24.67 17.08 17.92
CA LEU A 311 -25.45 18.22 18.36
C LEU A 311 -26.94 17.95 18.13
N LYS A 312 -27.79 18.24 19.13
CA LYS A 312 -29.23 17.94 19.07
C LYS A 312 -29.94 18.66 17.93
N GLU A 313 -29.43 19.81 17.50
CA GLU A 313 -29.92 20.57 16.35
C GLU A 313 -29.76 19.84 15.01
N TRP A 314 -28.96 18.76 14.94
CA TRP A 314 -28.81 17.94 13.74
C TRP A 314 -29.93 16.91 13.57
N GLY A 315 -30.82 16.79 14.56
CA GLY A 315 -32.00 15.91 14.51
C GLY A 315 -32.01 14.85 15.61
N GLU A 316 -32.91 13.89 15.46
CA GLU A 316 -33.01 12.77 16.38
C GLU A 316 -31.85 11.77 16.16
N PRO A 317 -31.21 11.28 17.22
CA PRO A 317 -30.20 10.23 17.16
C PRO A 317 -30.65 9.03 16.33
N THR A 318 -29.84 8.63 15.33
CA THR A 318 -30.08 7.46 14.49
C THR A 318 -29.13 6.31 14.83
N GLN A 319 -29.55 5.09 14.51
CA GLN A 319 -28.73 3.87 14.64
C GLN A 319 -28.82 3.06 13.35
N SER A 320 -27.67 2.72 12.80
CA SER A 320 -27.47 1.78 11.70
C SER A 320 -26.14 1.05 11.87
N ASP A 321 -25.86 0.09 11.00
CA ASP A 321 -24.57 -0.62 11.01
C ASP A 321 -23.39 0.32 10.74
N ASP A 322 -23.62 1.39 9.96
CA ASP A 322 -22.62 2.38 9.55
C ASP A 322 -22.63 3.65 10.44
N TYR A 323 -23.60 3.81 11.35
CA TYR A 323 -23.74 5.04 12.15
C TYR A 323 -24.38 4.79 13.50
N GLN A 324 -23.72 5.20 14.58
CA GLN A 324 -24.24 5.04 15.95
C GLN A 324 -24.17 6.35 16.70
N VAL A 325 -25.26 6.75 17.37
CA VAL A 325 -25.28 7.93 18.25
C VAL A 325 -25.53 7.50 19.69
N VAL A 326 -24.55 7.68 20.57
CA VAL A 326 -24.61 7.21 21.96
C VAL A 326 -24.67 8.41 22.91
N GLN A 327 -25.66 8.42 23.80
CA GLN A 327 -25.74 9.43 24.84
C GLN A 327 -24.65 9.21 25.90
N ILE A 328 -24.00 10.29 26.32
CA ILE A 328 -22.98 10.28 27.37
C ILE A 328 -23.49 10.96 28.65
N GLU A 329 -22.85 10.68 29.79
CA GLU A 329 -23.30 11.05 31.14
C GLU A 329 -23.63 12.53 31.34
N ASN A 330 -22.98 13.43 30.61
CA ASN A 330 -23.22 14.88 30.66
C ASN A 330 -24.44 15.34 29.83
N GLY A 331 -25.20 14.41 29.23
CA GLY A 331 -26.39 14.69 28.44
C GLY A 331 -26.12 15.02 26.96
N ASN A 332 -24.85 15.10 26.55
CA ASN A 332 -24.46 15.19 25.14
C ASN A 332 -24.50 13.82 24.46
N PHE A 333 -24.26 13.80 23.15
CA PHE A 333 -24.17 12.58 22.36
C PHE A 333 -22.81 12.50 21.67
N ILE A 334 -22.30 11.28 21.48
CA ILE A 334 -21.17 11.00 20.60
C ILE A 334 -21.72 10.23 19.40
N ALA A 335 -21.49 10.73 18.19
CA ALA A 335 -21.71 9.98 16.97
C ALA A 335 -20.46 9.19 16.60
N TYR A 336 -20.66 7.98 16.07
CA TYR A 336 -19.65 7.11 15.50
C TYR A 336 -20.08 6.82 14.07
N ALA A 337 -19.33 7.34 13.10
CA ALA A 337 -19.64 7.22 11.69
C ALA A 337 -18.62 6.32 10.99
N LYS A 338 -19.09 5.39 10.16
CA LYS A 338 -18.25 4.68 9.21
C LYS A 338 -17.86 5.67 8.12
N GLU A 339 -16.57 5.81 7.93
CA GLU A 339 -15.97 6.67 6.92
C GLU A 339 -14.78 5.97 6.29
N TYR A 340 -14.11 6.65 5.38
CA TYR A 340 -12.84 6.20 4.82
C TYR A 340 -11.85 7.36 4.74
N ASP A 341 -10.59 6.96 4.69
CA ASP A 341 -9.54 7.69 4.02
C ASP A 341 -9.24 6.94 2.71
N ILE A 342 -9.22 7.64 1.57
CA ILE A 342 -8.73 7.09 0.31
C ILE A 342 -7.36 7.68 0.02
N GLU A 343 -6.36 6.83 -0.09
CA GLU A 343 -5.00 7.22 -0.41
C GLU A 343 -4.72 7.05 -1.90
N PHE A 344 -4.05 8.05 -2.46
CA PHE A 344 -3.56 8.04 -3.82
C PHE A 344 -2.03 8.13 -3.82
N GLU A 345 -1.34 7.26 -4.55
CA GLU A 345 0.07 7.45 -4.93
C GLU A 345 0.13 7.74 -6.42
N PHE A 346 0.50 8.96 -6.78
CA PHE A 346 0.58 9.43 -8.16
C PHE A 346 1.87 8.95 -8.83
N ASP A 347 1.85 8.84 -10.16
CA ASP A 347 3.03 8.44 -10.93
C ASP A 347 4.22 9.42 -10.76
N ASN A 348 3.92 10.69 -10.51
CA ASN A 348 4.91 11.75 -10.35
C ASN A 348 4.36 12.95 -9.55
N ALA A 349 5.24 13.90 -9.24
CA ALA A 349 4.91 15.09 -8.46
C ALA A 349 3.97 16.03 -9.21
N GLU A 350 4.07 16.12 -10.53
CA GLU A 350 3.21 16.98 -11.36
C GLU A 350 1.74 16.56 -11.26
N GLN A 351 1.46 15.26 -11.30
CA GLN A 351 0.10 14.73 -11.13
C GLN A 351 -0.42 14.94 -9.69
N LYS A 352 0.44 14.77 -8.68
CA LYS A 352 0.10 15.10 -7.29
C LYS A 352 -0.30 16.57 -7.14
N ASP A 353 0.43 17.48 -7.78
CA ASP A 353 0.15 18.92 -7.74
C ASP A 353 -1.15 19.31 -8.45
N GLN A 354 -1.56 18.56 -9.47
CA GLN A 354 -2.85 18.74 -10.16
C GLN A 354 -4.07 18.36 -9.30
N PHE A 355 -3.89 17.48 -8.31
CA PHE A 355 -4.99 16.96 -7.50
C PHE A 355 -5.85 18.07 -6.88
N GLN A 356 -5.22 19.09 -6.28
CA GLN A 356 -5.97 20.19 -5.64
C GLN A 356 -6.82 20.96 -6.66
N GLN A 357 -6.31 21.21 -7.87
CA GLN A 357 -7.05 21.94 -8.90
C GLN A 357 -8.34 21.20 -9.28
N VAL A 358 -8.24 19.87 -9.45
CA VAL A 358 -9.38 19.00 -9.71
C VAL A 358 -10.41 19.05 -8.58
N ILE A 359 -9.97 18.97 -7.32
CA ILE A 359 -10.87 19.05 -6.17
C ILE A 359 -11.57 20.40 -6.10
N LEU A 360 -10.84 21.51 -6.26
CA LEU A 360 -11.41 22.85 -6.18
C LEU A 360 -12.45 23.11 -7.28
N GLN A 361 -12.26 22.50 -8.45
CA GLN A 361 -13.16 22.67 -9.59
C GLN A 361 -14.40 21.78 -9.51
N TYR A 362 -14.25 20.52 -9.07
CA TYR A 362 -15.29 19.50 -9.27
C TYR A 362 -15.76 18.82 -7.98
N ALA A 363 -15.08 18.97 -6.85
CA ALA A 363 -15.39 18.25 -5.61
C ALA A 363 -15.54 19.12 -4.35
N LYS A 364 -15.31 20.43 -4.47
CA LYS A 364 -15.55 21.40 -3.39
C LYS A 364 -16.82 22.22 -3.66
N LYS A 365 -17.69 22.28 -2.66
CA LYS A 365 -18.87 23.14 -2.63
C LYS A 365 -18.52 24.56 -2.18
N ASN A 366 -19.08 25.56 -2.87
CA ASN A 366 -18.95 26.99 -2.60
C ASN A 366 -20.30 27.73 -2.58
N SER A 367 -21.39 27.08 -2.97
CA SER A 367 -22.77 27.57 -2.79
C SER A 367 -23.73 26.39 -2.59
N GLU A 368 -24.88 26.65 -1.96
CA GLU A 368 -25.87 25.61 -1.62
C GLU A 368 -26.36 24.83 -2.85
N ASP A 369 -26.63 25.56 -3.94
CA ASP A 369 -27.18 25.04 -5.20
C ASP A 369 -26.12 24.90 -6.31
N GLN A 370 -24.84 24.77 -5.97
CA GLN A 370 -23.77 24.63 -6.96
C GLN A 370 -23.96 23.37 -7.80
N SER A 371 -24.01 23.53 -9.12
CA SER A 371 -24.05 22.43 -10.09
C SER A 371 -22.65 22.09 -10.63
N GLY A 372 -22.52 20.92 -11.27
CA GLY A 372 -21.25 20.48 -11.87
C GLY A 372 -20.25 19.85 -10.90
N LEU A 373 -20.66 19.56 -9.67
CA LEU A 373 -19.85 18.87 -8.67
C LEU A 373 -20.13 17.37 -8.64
N ILE A 374 -19.13 16.59 -8.22
CA ILE A 374 -19.33 15.17 -7.88
C ILE A 374 -20.20 15.03 -6.63
N TYR A 375 -20.83 13.87 -6.50
CA TYR A 375 -21.83 13.56 -5.48
C TYR A 375 -21.32 13.86 -4.07
N SER A 376 -22.17 14.37 -3.16
CA SER A 376 -21.81 14.61 -1.76
C SER A 376 -20.64 15.59 -1.50
N SER A 377 -20.24 16.43 -2.47
CA SER A 377 -19.17 17.42 -2.30
C SER A 377 -19.36 18.34 -1.09
N TRP A 378 -18.32 18.46 -0.26
CA TRP A 378 -18.34 19.27 0.96
C TRP A 378 -17.86 20.70 0.76
N TRP A 379 -18.28 21.58 1.66
CA TRP A 379 -17.75 22.95 1.77
C TRP A 379 -16.30 22.96 2.26
N GLN A 380 -16.02 22.09 3.22
CA GLN A 380 -14.72 21.91 3.87
C GLN A 380 -14.23 20.47 3.65
N PRO A 381 -13.87 20.08 2.42
CA PRO A 381 -13.33 18.74 2.15
C PRO A 381 -12.04 18.54 2.94
N LEU A 382 -11.75 17.31 3.37
CA LEU A 382 -10.51 16.96 4.06
C LEU A 382 -9.58 16.23 3.10
N TYR A 383 -8.44 16.84 2.78
CA TYR A 383 -7.36 16.13 2.11
C TYR A 383 -6.00 16.69 2.50
N TYR A 384 -5.02 15.81 2.66
CA TYR A 384 -3.75 16.14 3.28
C TYR A 384 -2.58 15.32 2.75
N SER A 385 -1.37 15.85 2.91
CA SER A 385 -0.12 15.17 2.59
C SER A 385 0.86 15.20 3.75
N LEU A 386 1.67 14.15 3.86
CA LEU A 386 2.76 14.05 4.83
C LEU A 386 4.02 14.79 4.38
N THR A 387 4.02 15.33 3.16
CA THR A 387 5.06 16.21 2.63
C THR A 387 4.47 17.57 2.29
N GLU A 388 5.33 18.58 2.24
CA GLU A 388 4.91 19.94 1.93
C GLU A 388 4.28 20.04 0.54
N ILE A 389 3.13 20.71 0.47
CA ILE A 389 2.46 21.10 -0.78
C ILE A 389 2.19 22.59 -0.69
N LYS A 390 2.40 23.28 -1.82
CA LYS A 390 2.12 24.70 -1.94
C LYS A 390 0.64 24.99 -1.58
N ASP A 391 0.42 26.07 -0.84
CA ASP A 391 -0.90 26.56 -0.40
C ASP A 391 -1.58 25.73 0.71
N TYR A 392 -0.99 24.60 1.12
CA TYR A 392 -1.47 23.81 2.25
C TYR A 392 -1.00 24.41 3.57
N GLN A 393 -1.80 24.21 4.62
CA GLN A 393 -1.56 24.71 5.96
C GLN A 393 -1.03 23.58 6.86
N VAL A 394 -0.16 23.94 7.82
CA VAL A 394 0.46 22.95 8.70
C VAL A 394 -0.39 22.73 9.96
N ILE A 395 -0.85 21.49 10.13
CA ILE A 395 -1.56 21.03 11.32
C ILE A 395 -0.78 19.89 11.98
N ALA A 396 -1.29 19.41 13.10
CA ALA A 396 -0.69 18.32 13.86
C ALA A 396 -1.64 17.14 14.00
N ASN A 397 -1.06 15.94 14.01
CA ASN A 397 -1.73 14.72 14.40
C ASN A 397 -1.20 14.27 15.77
N ASN A 398 -2.09 13.73 16.60
CA ASN A 398 -1.74 12.94 17.78
C ASN A 398 -2.23 11.52 17.58
N LYS A 399 -1.31 10.59 17.28
CA LYS A 399 -1.61 9.18 17.02
C LYS A 399 -1.22 8.32 18.21
N ILE A 400 -2.08 7.36 18.57
CA ILE A 400 -1.80 6.34 19.58
C ILE A 400 -2.14 4.98 18.98
N SER A 401 -1.21 4.03 19.11
CA SER A 401 -1.34 2.69 18.53
C SER A 401 -1.47 1.62 19.61
N LYS A 402 -2.32 0.63 19.36
CA LYS A 402 -2.48 -0.57 20.20
C LYS A 402 -2.74 -1.78 19.31
N GLY A 403 -1.77 -2.70 19.26
CA GLY A 403 -1.81 -3.79 18.28
C GLY A 403 -1.78 -3.22 16.87
N HIS A 404 -2.67 -3.69 16.00
CA HIS A 404 -2.85 -3.15 14.65
C HIS A 404 -3.83 -1.99 14.57
N TYR A 405 -4.50 -1.60 15.66
CA TYR A 405 -5.37 -0.42 15.66
C TYR A 405 -4.64 0.84 16.08
N TYR A 406 -5.09 1.98 15.58
CA TYR A 406 -4.69 3.28 16.08
C TYR A 406 -5.85 4.25 16.16
N ALA A 407 -5.74 5.17 17.12
CA ALA A 407 -6.62 6.31 17.25
C ALA A 407 -5.84 7.57 16.95
N GLN A 408 -6.47 8.53 16.29
CA GLN A 408 -5.82 9.77 15.91
C GLN A 408 -6.76 10.97 16.01
N SER A 409 -6.23 12.13 16.36
CA SER A 409 -6.97 13.39 16.37
C SER A 409 -6.13 14.49 15.77
N PHE A 410 -6.74 15.23 14.84
CA PHE A 410 -6.14 16.37 14.17
C PHE A 410 -6.41 17.64 14.96
N SER A 411 -5.41 18.49 15.06
CA SER A 411 -5.52 19.77 15.74
C SER A 411 -4.66 20.83 15.06
N LEU A 412 -4.92 22.10 15.36
CA LEU A 412 -3.94 23.15 15.10
C LEU A 412 -2.60 22.81 15.77
N SER A 413 -1.51 23.23 15.14
CA SER A 413 -0.15 22.90 15.57
C SER A 413 0.16 23.36 17.01
N ASP A 414 -0.41 24.49 17.45
CA ASP A 414 -0.23 25.05 18.78
C ASP A 414 -1.03 24.31 19.87
N LYS A 415 -2.03 23.49 19.50
CA LYS A 415 -2.83 22.69 20.43
C LYS A 415 -2.29 21.27 20.64
N ALA A 416 -1.41 20.79 19.76
CA ALA A 416 -0.97 19.40 19.72
C ALA A 416 -0.39 18.91 21.06
N ALA A 417 0.46 19.72 21.69
CA ALA A 417 1.08 19.37 22.97
C ALA A 417 0.05 19.20 24.10
N ALA A 418 -0.92 20.12 24.17
CA ALA A 418 -1.99 20.06 25.18
C ALA A 418 -2.88 18.82 24.99
N VAL A 419 -3.17 18.43 23.75
CA VAL A 419 -3.88 17.18 23.43
C VAL A 419 -3.08 15.97 23.91
N ALA A 420 -1.79 15.88 23.55
CA ALA A 420 -0.93 14.76 23.94
C ALA A 420 -0.79 14.63 25.46
N GLU A 421 -0.60 15.74 26.17
CA GLU A 421 -0.55 15.77 27.64
C GLU A 421 -1.90 15.39 28.27
N GLY A 422 -3.00 15.86 27.69
CA GLY A 422 -4.35 15.54 28.12
C GLY A 422 -4.62 14.03 28.02
N ILE A 423 -4.24 13.40 26.91
CA ILE A 423 -4.40 11.95 26.73
C ILE A 423 -3.52 11.16 27.70
N LYS A 424 -2.27 11.61 27.94
CA LYS A 424 -1.38 10.97 28.94
C LYS A 424 -1.94 11.05 30.37
N LYS A 425 -2.69 12.11 30.70
CA LYS A 425 -3.40 12.21 32.00
C LYS A 425 -4.58 11.22 32.10
N ILE A 426 -5.23 10.90 30.99
CA ILE A 426 -6.30 9.90 30.92
C ILE A 426 -5.70 8.50 31.07
N ASN A 427 -4.64 8.19 30.34
CA ASN A 427 -3.95 6.91 30.43
C ASN A 427 -2.42 7.08 30.30
N PRO A 428 -1.68 7.03 31.42
CA PRO A 428 -0.23 7.24 31.44
C PRO A 428 0.60 6.16 30.74
N SER A 429 0.03 4.97 30.46
CA SER A 429 0.75 3.89 29.79
C SER A 429 0.83 4.05 28.27
N LEU A 430 0.09 5.00 27.70
CA LEU A 430 0.03 5.20 26.26
C LEU A 430 1.15 6.14 25.78
N THR A 431 1.82 5.72 24.72
CA THR A 431 2.72 6.58 23.95
C THR A 431 1.90 7.35 22.92
N VAL A 432 2.05 8.67 22.93
CA VAL A 432 1.43 9.57 21.94
C VAL A 432 2.50 9.97 20.93
N ASP A 433 2.30 9.59 19.68
CA ASP A 433 3.15 9.96 18.55
C ASP A 433 2.56 11.21 17.89
N SER A 434 3.18 12.36 18.17
CA SER A 434 2.76 13.65 17.62
C SER A 434 3.63 14.06 16.44
N TYR A 435 3.02 14.42 15.32
CA TYR A 435 3.74 14.90 14.15
C TYR A 435 2.95 15.94 13.36
N LYS A 436 3.64 16.72 12.53
CA LYS A 436 3.04 17.74 11.67
C LYS A 436 2.83 17.22 10.26
N PHE A 437 1.81 17.75 9.60
CA PHE A 437 1.49 17.44 8.21
C PHE A 437 0.73 18.60 7.56
N TRP A 438 0.57 18.55 6.24
CA TRP A 438 0.03 19.64 5.43
C TRP A 438 -1.38 19.30 4.99
N VAL A 439 -2.34 20.18 5.28
CA VAL A 439 -3.76 20.01 4.94
C VAL A 439 -4.25 21.14 4.05
N ASN A 440 -5.27 20.86 3.25
CA ASN A 440 -5.91 21.86 2.42
C ASN A 440 -6.49 23.03 3.24
N ALA A 441 -6.46 24.25 2.67
CA ALA A 441 -6.92 25.45 3.35
C ALA A 441 -8.39 25.37 3.87
N PRO A 442 -9.36 24.80 3.13
CA PRO A 442 -10.72 24.61 3.66
C PRO A 442 -10.76 23.88 5.01
N PHE A 443 -10.14 22.69 5.12
CA PHE A 443 -10.15 21.96 6.39
C PHE A 443 -9.37 22.70 7.50
N TYR A 444 -8.32 23.44 7.16
CA TYR A 444 -7.64 24.29 8.13
C TYR A 444 -8.57 25.37 8.71
N HIS A 445 -9.38 26.02 7.87
CA HIS A 445 -10.39 26.98 8.32
C HIS A 445 -11.45 26.33 9.20
N TYR A 446 -11.87 25.12 8.87
CA TYR A 446 -12.76 24.33 9.73
C TYR A 446 -12.18 24.15 11.15
N LEU A 447 -10.88 23.86 11.28
CA LEU A 447 -10.22 23.75 12.59
C LEU A 447 -10.14 25.10 13.35
N LEU A 448 -10.18 26.23 12.64
CA LEU A 448 -10.30 27.56 13.24
C LEU A 448 -11.74 27.90 13.66
N GLY A 449 -12.71 27.05 13.30
CA GLY A 449 -14.14 27.31 13.48
C GLY A 449 -14.75 28.19 12.38
N ASP A 450 -14.04 28.41 11.27
CA ASP A 450 -14.56 29.09 10.09
C ASP A 450 -15.11 28.06 9.09
N PHE A 451 -16.28 28.36 8.54
CA PHE A 451 -17.05 27.46 7.69
C PHE A 451 -17.38 28.07 6.32
N LYS A 452 -16.90 29.28 6.05
CA LYS A 452 -17.15 29.99 4.78
C LYS A 452 -16.07 29.79 3.73
#